data_AF-A0A106EG21-F1
#
_entry.id   AF-A0A106EG21-F1
#
_cell.length_a   1.000
_cell.length_b   1.000
_cell.length_c   1.000
_cell.angle_alpha   90.00
_cell.angle_beta   90.00
_cell.angle_gamma   90.00
#
_symmetry.space_group_name_H-M   'P 1'
#
loop_
_entity.id
_entity.type
_entity.pdbx_description
1 polymer ?
#
loop_
_entity_poly.entity_id
_entity_poly.type
_entity_poly.pdbx_seq_one_letter_code
_entity_poly.pdbx_strand_id
1 'polypeptide(L)'
;MSADGVAAGSCAAYGCPLLGSFGVSGKWYCCCHFRGTAASNDAITSVLVQHREKAERAVYLRRTFAGYKAILAAENELIELTREIGRQYDIPSGGVTGPTHAEPHFSETDA
;
A
#
# COMPACT_ATOMS: atom_id res chain seq x y z
N MET A 1 19.01 -6.19 8.47
CA MET A 1 18.53 -7.11 7.41
C MET A 1 17.70 -8.18 8.09
N SER A 2 16.50 -8.49 7.61
CA SER A 2 15.72 -9.63 8.14
C SER A 2 16.39 -10.96 7.73
N ALA A 3 16.00 -12.07 8.35
CA ALA A 3 16.56 -13.42 8.09
C ALA A 3 16.53 -13.83 6.60
N ASP A 4 15.67 -13.18 5.81
CA ASP A 4 15.41 -13.50 4.41
C ASP A 4 16.20 -12.59 3.43
N GLY A 5 17.11 -11.75 3.93
CA GLY A 5 17.85 -10.78 3.12
C GLY A 5 17.02 -9.57 2.65
N VAL A 6 15.75 -9.49 3.03
CA VAL A 6 14.86 -8.34 2.77
C VAL A 6 15.05 -7.30 3.89
N ALA A 7 15.15 -6.01 3.53
CA ALA A 7 15.22 -4.95 4.52
C ALA A 7 13.91 -4.91 5.33
N ALA A 8 14.02 -4.80 6.66
CA ALA A 8 12.84 -4.76 7.53
C ALA A 8 11.87 -3.65 7.09
N GLY A 9 10.59 -4.01 6.96
CA GLY A 9 9.53 -3.10 6.52
C GLY A 9 9.45 -2.85 5.00
N SER A 10 10.29 -3.49 4.17
CA SER A 10 10.17 -3.44 2.71
C SER A 10 9.44 -4.65 2.14
N CYS A 11 8.93 -4.52 0.92
CA CYS A 11 8.32 -5.62 0.18
C CYS A 11 9.36 -6.71 -0.14
N ALA A 12 8.96 -7.97 -0.02
CA ALA A 12 9.78 -9.14 -0.30
C ALA A 12 9.91 -9.47 -1.80
N ALA A 13 9.18 -8.78 -2.67
CA ALA A 13 9.41 -8.88 -4.11
C ALA A 13 10.74 -8.19 -4.47
N TYR A 14 11.68 -8.99 -4.98
CA TYR A 14 13.08 -8.68 -5.26
C TYR A 14 13.36 -7.22 -5.67
N GLY A 15 13.71 -6.35 -4.71
CA GLY A 15 14.12 -4.97 -4.97
C GLY A 15 12.99 -3.93 -5.05
N CYS A 16 11.75 -4.33 -4.79
CA CYS A 16 10.61 -3.42 -4.71
C CYS A 16 10.84 -2.36 -3.61
N PRO A 17 10.78 -1.05 -3.93
CA PRO A 17 11.08 0.01 -2.99
C PRO A 17 9.96 0.30 -1.98
N LEU A 18 8.79 -0.34 -2.11
CA LEU A 18 7.61 -0.06 -1.27
C LEU A 18 7.64 -0.81 0.07
N LEU A 19 6.84 -0.32 1.02
CA LEU A 19 6.67 -0.95 2.32
C LEU A 19 5.92 -2.29 2.21
N GLY A 20 6.39 -3.29 2.93
CA GLY A 20 5.67 -4.55 3.10
C GLY A 20 4.53 -4.39 4.10
N SER A 21 3.32 -4.82 3.73
CA SER A 21 2.10 -4.64 4.55
C SER A 21 1.33 -5.94 4.80
N PHE A 22 1.49 -6.95 3.94
CA PHE A 22 0.78 -8.23 4.02
C PHE A 22 1.75 -9.38 4.26
N GLY A 23 1.55 -10.15 5.33
CA GLY A 23 2.32 -11.36 5.61
C GLY A 23 1.84 -12.55 4.79
N VAL A 24 2.71 -13.15 3.98
CA VAL A 24 2.45 -14.36 3.18
C VAL A 24 3.64 -15.30 3.30
N SER A 25 3.41 -16.52 3.80
CA SER A 25 4.43 -17.59 3.90
C SER A 25 5.74 -17.13 4.55
N GLY A 26 5.66 -16.37 5.65
CA GLY A 26 6.81 -15.86 6.39
C GLY A 26 7.45 -14.59 5.83
N LYS A 27 6.96 -14.06 4.70
CA LYS A 27 7.48 -12.86 4.04
C LYS A 27 6.46 -11.72 4.02
N TRP A 28 6.92 -10.48 3.94
CA TRP A 28 6.05 -9.29 3.86
C TRP A 28 5.97 -8.75 2.44
N TYR A 29 4.78 -8.61 1.88
CA TYR A 29 4.54 -8.08 0.54
C TYR A 29 3.77 -6.74 0.60
N CYS A 30 4.04 -5.84 -0.34
CA CYS A 30 3.21 -4.64 -0.53
C CYS A 30 1.90 -5.00 -1.24
N CYS A 31 0.94 -4.07 -1.27
CA CYS A 31 -0.34 -4.25 -1.98
C CYS A 31 -0.15 -4.58 -3.47
N CYS A 32 0.87 -4.02 -4.13
CA CYS A 32 1.12 -4.25 -5.56
C CYS A 32 1.54 -5.69 -5.88
N HIS A 33 2.15 -6.39 -4.91
CA HIS A 33 2.69 -7.73 -5.09
C HIS A 33 1.91 -8.81 -4.33
N PHE A 34 0.93 -8.41 -3.52
CA PHE A 34 0.08 -9.34 -2.81
C PHE A 34 -0.70 -10.21 -3.80
N ARG A 35 -0.47 -11.53 -3.75
CA ARG A 35 -1.08 -12.54 -4.64
C ARG A 35 -0.84 -12.33 -6.14
N GLY A 36 0.08 -11.44 -6.53
CA GLY A 36 0.48 -11.28 -7.92
C GLY A 36 1.26 -12.47 -8.44
N THR A 37 1.15 -12.76 -9.74
CA THR A 37 1.98 -13.78 -10.41
C THR A 37 3.44 -13.30 -10.48
N ALA A 38 4.39 -14.23 -10.64
CA ALA A 38 5.81 -13.87 -10.76
C ALA A 38 6.06 -12.85 -11.88
N ALA A 39 5.51 -13.09 -13.08
CA ALA A 39 5.66 -12.20 -14.23
C ALA A 39 5.08 -10.79 -13.98
N SER A 40 3.89 -10.69 -13.36
CA SER A 40 3.30 -9.41 -12.98
C SER A 40 4.15 -8.69 -11.93
N ASN A 41 4.66 -9.43 -10.94
CA ASN A 41 5.48 -8.87 -9.87
C ASN A 41 6.79 -8.29 -10.40
N ASP A 42 7.46 -9.00 -11.32
CA ASP A 42 8.72 -8.55 -11.92
C ASP A 42 8.51 -7.28 -12.76
N ALA A 43 7.45 -7.24 -13.57
CA ALA A 43 7.14 -6.07 -14.39
C ALA A 43 6.78 -4.83 -13.54
N ILE A 44 5.94 -5.01 -12.50
CA ILE A 44 5.62 -3.95 -11.53
C ILE A 44 6.90 -3.48 -10.81
N THR A 45 7.74 -4.42 -10.37
CA THR A 45 8.98 -4.08 -9.67
C THR A 45 9.92 -3.27 -10.56
N SER A 46 10.07 -3.66 -11.83
CA SER A 46 10.88 -2.93 -12.81
C SER A 46 10.45 -1.46 -12.93
N VAL A 47 9.15 -1.20 -13.06
CA VAL A 47 8.63 0.18 -13.15
C VAL A 47 8.81 0.97 -11.87
N LEU A 48 8.54 0.36 -10.71
CA LEU A 48 8.75 1.04 -9.42
C LEU A 48 10.23 1.34 -9.15
N VAL A 49 11.15 0.51 -9.65
CA VAL A 49 12.59 0.76 -9.59
C VAL A 49 13.02 1.87 -10.56
N GLN A 50 12.43 1.94 -11.76
CA GLN A 50 12.68 3.03 -12.71
C GLN A 50 12.18 4.39 -12.19
N HIS A 51 11.12 4.39 -11.37
CA HIS A 51 10.53 5.58 -10.74
C HIS A 51 10.77 5.60 -9.23
N ARG A 52 11.99 5.27 -8.83
CA ARG A 52 12.38 5.08 -7.43
C ARG A 52 12.11 6.33 -6.58
N GLU A 53 12.31 7.52 -7.14
CA GLU A 53 12.08 8.80 -6.46
C GLU A 53 10.62 8.97 -6.02
N LYS A 54 9.66 8.50 -6.84
CA LYS A 54 8.23 8.56 -6.53
C LYS A 54 7.87 7.53 -5.47
N ALA A 55 8.41 6.32 -5.57
CA ALA A 55 8.20 5.27 -4.58
C ALA A 55 8.76 5.68 -3.21
N GLU A 56 9.98 6.21 -3.17
CA GLU A 56 10.62 6.68 -1.94
C GLU A 56 9.87 7.87 -1.32
N ARG A 57 9.31 8.78 -2.15
CA ARG A 57 8.42 9.84 -1.67
C ARG A 57 7.18 9.29 -0.98
N ALA A 58 6.50 8.30 -1.56
CA ALA A 58 5.33 7.68 -0.93
C ALA A 58 5.69 6.99 0.40
N VAL A 59 6.82 6.26 0.43
CA VAL A 59 7.33 5.62 1.65
C VAL A 59 7.69 6.66 2.72
N TYR A 60 8.36 7.74 2.34
CA TYR A 60 8.70 8.84 3.24
C TYR A 60 7.44 9.42 3.88
N LEU A 61 6.43 9.78 3.08
CA LEU A 61 5.18 10.37 3.57
C LEU A 61 4.44 9.43 4.53
N ARG A 62 4.44 8.12 4.27
CA ARG A 62 3.89 7.10 5.18
C ARG A 62 4.66 7.04 6.50
N ARG A 63 5.99 7.03 6.45
CA ARG A 63 6.86 6.93 7.64
C ARG A 63 6.85 8.19 8.50
N THR A 64 6.65 9.36 7.91
CA THR A 64 6.55 10.64 8.62
C THR A 64 5.12 11.00 8.99
N PHE A 65 4.16 10.09 8.79
CA PHE A 65 2.75 10.31 9.12
C PHE A 65 2.17 11.60 8.50
N ALA A 66 2.49 11.84 7.22
CA ALA A 66 1.93 12.98 6.50
C ALA A 66 0.40 12.90 6.41
N GLY A 67 -0.25 14.04 6.13
CA GLY A 67 -1.71 14.09 5.99
C GLY A 67 -2.22 13.16 4.87
N TYR A 68 -3.39 12.56 5.08
CA TYR A 68 -4.00 11.58 4.17
C TYR A 68 -4.00 12.02 2.70
N LYS A 69 -4.35 13.28 2.41
CA LYS A 69 -4.38 13.80 1.03
C LYS A 69 -3.02 13.73 0.33
N ALA A 70 -1.93 14.00 1.05
CA ALA A 70 -0.59 13.97 0.49
C ALA A 70 -0.12 12.53 0.21
N ILE A 71 -0.43 11.62 1.13
CA ILE A 71 -0.16 10.19 0.97
C ILE A 71 -0.94 9.65 -0.23
N LEU A 72 -2.25 9.91 -0.28
CA LEU A 72 -3.12 9.45 -1.38
C LEU A 72 -2.64 9.98 -2.73
N ALA A 73 -2.26 11.26 -2.82
CA ALA A 73 -1.75 11.82 -4.06
C ALA A 73 -0.47 11.12 -4.53
N ALA A 74 0.48 10.87 -3.61
CA ALA A 74 1.70 10.15 -3.95
C ALA A 74 1.45 8.68 -4.33
N GLU A 75 0.49 8.01 -3.69
CA GLU A 75 0.12 6.63 -4.02
C GLU A 75 -0.62 6.53 -5.36
N ASN A 76 -1.48 7.49 -5.69
CA ASN A 76 -2.12 7.56 -7.00
C ASN A 76 -1.11 7.72 -8.14
N GLU A 77 -0.02 8.49 -7.94
CA GLU A 77 1.06 8.54 -8.93
C GLU A 77 1.66 7.15 -9.20
N LEU A 78 1.82 6.31 -8.18
CA LEU A 78 2.34 4.94 -8.33
C LEU A 78 1.33 3.99 -8.97
N ILE A 79 0.04 4.17 -8.67
CA ILE A 79 -1.05 3.42 -9.30
C ILE A 79 -1.04 3.69 -10.80
N GLU A 80 -1.04 4.96 -11.22
CA GLU A 80 -1.04 5.30 -12.65
C GLU A 80 0.19 4.73 -13.38
N LEU A 81 1.37 4.74 -12.74
CA LEU A 81 2.58 4.13 -13.32
C LEU A 81 2.46 2.62 -13.55
N THR A 82 1.71 1.92 -12.71
CA THR A 82 1.64 0.45 -12.73
C THR A 82 0.33 -0.09 -13.30
N ARG A 83 -0.61 0.79 -13.64
CA ARG A 83 -1.99 0.50 -14.06
C ARG A 83 -2.10 -0.39 -15.29
N GLU A 84 -1.20 -0.27 -16.26
CA GLU A 84 -1.26 -1.06 -17.50
C GLU A 84 -0.53 -2.40 -17.39
N ILE A 85 0.31 -2.57 -16.37
CA ILE A 85 1.26 -3.70 -16.24
C ILE A 85 0.65 -4.83 -15.42
N GLY A 86 -0.05 -4.47 -14.35
CA GLY A 86 -1.03 -5.36 -13.75
C GLY A 86 -2.38 -4.97 -14.31
N ARG A 87 -3.22 -5.94 -14.70
CA ARG A 87 -4.65 -5.75 -14.40
C ARG A 87 -4.74 -5.71 -12.88
N GLN A 88 -4.37 -4.59 -12.26
CA GLN A 88 -4.74 -4.30 -10.89
C GLN A 88 -6.26 -4.30 -10.96
N TYR A 89 -6.85 -5.40 -10.52
CA TYR A 89 -8.29 -5.55 -10.47
C TYR A 89 -8.85 -4.28 -9.82
N ASP A 90 -9.87 -3.69 -10.43
CA ASP A 90 -10.68 -2.69 -9.75
C ASP A 90 -11.05 -3.30 -8.40
N ILE A 91 -10.48 -2.76 -7.32
CA ILE A 91 -10.98 -3.04 -5.99
C ILE A 91 -12.34 -2.34 -6.01
N PRO A 92 -13.47 -3.08 -5.98
CA PRO A 92 -14.76 -2.42 -5.90
C PRO A 92 -14.66 -1.51 -4.69
N SER A 93 -14.87 -0.20 -4.89
CA SER A 93 -15.02 0.71 -3.75
C SER A 93 -16.29 0.26 -3.04
N GLY A 94 -16.16 -0.71 -2.13
CA GLY A 94 -17.22 -1.08 -1.23
C GLY A 94 -17.63 0.22 -0.57
N GLY A 95 -18.88 0.64 -0.79
CA GLY A 95 -19.39 1.86 -0.21
C GLY A 95 -18.98 1.85 1.26
N VAL A 96 -18.29 2.91 1.69
CA VAL A 96 -17.88 3.06 3.09
C VAL A 96 -19.15 3.01 3.92
N THR A 97 -19.51 1.82 4.37
CA THR A 97 -20.48 1.60 5.41
C THR A 97 -19.68 1.87 6.66
N GLY A 98 -19.69 3.13 7.08
CA GLY A 98 -19.28 3.48 8.42
C GLY A 98 -19.97 2.56 9.43
N PRO A 99 -19.42 2.39 10.63
CA PRO A 99 -19.98 1.47 11.61
C PRO A 99 -21.47 1.78 11.81
N THR A 100 -22.34 0.84 11.44
CA THR A 100 -23.78 0.88 11.73
C THR A 100 -24.06 0.78 13.24
N HIS A 101 -23.02 0.83 14.08
CA HIS A 101 -23.03 0.66 15.53
C HIS A 101 -22.31 1.81 16.24
N ALA A 102 -22.14 2.98 15.61
CA ALA A 102 -21.91 4.18 16.40
C ALA A 102 -23.15 4.35 17.29
N GLU A 103 -23.02 3.99 18.57
CA GLU A 103 -24.10 4.17 19.54
C GLU A 103 -24.58 5.63 19.45
N PRO A 104 -25.91 5.87 19.48
CA PRO A 104 -26.40 7.22 19.50
C PRO A 104 -25.80 7.93 20.72
N HIS A 105 -25.10 9.02 20.44
CA HIS A 105 -24.55 9.96 21.39
C HIS A 105 -25.52 10.14 22.56
N PHE A 106 -25.17 9.63 23.75
CA PHE A 106 -25.91 9.92 24.97
C PHE A 106 -25.69 11.40 25.29
N SER A 107 -26.62 12.26 24.90
CA SER A 107 -26.69 13.60 25.48
C SER A 107 -27.14 13.44 26.92
N GLU A 108 -26.22 13.62 27.88
CA GLU A 108 -26.60 13.90 29.26
C GLU A 108 -27.65 15.01 29.24
N THR A 109 -28.85 14.69 29.71
CA THR A 109 -29.88 15.69 29.94
C THR A 109 -29.80 16.00 31.44
N ASP A 110 -29.19 17.13 31.76
CA ASP A 110 -29.30 17.76 33.08
C ASP A 110 -30.76 18.22 33.29
N ALA A 111 -31.45 17.63 34.26
CA ALA A 111 -32.38 18.27 35.22
C ALA A 111 -33.06 17.22 36.12
#